data_AF-A0A8C3Y455-F1
#
_entry.id   AF-A0A8C3Y455-F1
#
_cell.length_a   1.000
_cell.length_b   1.000
_cell.length_c   1.000
_cell.angle_alpha   90.00
_cell.angle_beta   90.00
_cell.angle_gamma   90.00
#
_symmetry.space_group_name_H-M   'P 1'
#
loop_
_entity.id
_entity.type
_entity.pdbx_description
1 polymer ?
#
loop_
_entity_poly.entity_id
_entity_poly.type
_entity_poly.pdbx_seq_one_letter_code
_entity_poly.pdbx_strand_id
1 'polypeptide(L)'
;MGKERERNLRPRLCLFSHIQISAVSEDAQVTLKEGQTFDTTCKYQSSYFYGLQWYQVRKGQAPQLISIQSVTGPRHSGRITTHLNTTGKYSVLKVEEVQVSDSALYLCAVAASVFLPWLLLQQPRLHGHT
;
A
#
# COMPACT_ATOMS: atom_id res chain seq x y z
N MET A 1 5.43 38.06 15.28
CA MET A 1 3.99 38.11 15.62
C MET A 1 3.22 38.00 14.31
N GLY A 2 2.91 36.83 13.74
CA GLY A 2 2.42 35.61 14.35
C GLY A 2 0.93 35.47 14.02
N LYS A 3 0.59 34.93 12.83
CA LYS A 3 -0.75 34.38 12.55
C LYS A 3 -0.58 33.07 11.78
N GLU A 4 -0.38 32.02 12.57
CA GLU A 4 -0.45 30.63 12.19
C GLU A 4 -1.88 30.32 11.74
N ARG A 5 -2.03 29.93 10.47
CA ARG A 5 -3.34 29.57 9.90
C ARG A 5 -3.57 28.10 10.18
N GLU A 6 -4.12 27.86 11.37
CA GLU A 6 -4.52 26.55 11.87
C GLU A 6 -5.54 25.91 10.90
N ARG A 7 -5.07 25.02 10.02
CA ARG A 7 -5.94 24.24 9.15
C ARG A 7 -6.39 23.02 9.93
N ASN A 8 -7.55 23.17 10.58
CA ASN A 8 -8.31 22.07 11.14
C ASN A 8 -8.72 21.09 10.03
N LEU A 9 -7.88 20.08 9.76
CA LEU A 9 -8.26 18.93 8.93
C LEU A 9 -9.28 18.09 9.70
N ARG A 10 -10.57 18.45 9.58
CA ARG A 10 -11.65 17.55 9.97
C ARG A 10 -11.55 16.28 9.13
N PRO A 11 -11.52 15.08 9.72
CA PRO A 11 -11.53 13.85 8.96
C PRO A 11 -12.92 13.74 8.32
N ARG A 12 -13.00 13.98 7.00
CA ARG A 12 -14.16 13.56 6.24
C ARG A 12 -14.14 12.05 6.23
N LEU A 13 -15.03 11.48 7.03
CA LEU A 13 -15.41 10.09 7.15
C LEU A 13 -15.24 9.34 5.81
N CYS A 14 -14.20 8.54 5.68
CA CYS A 14 -14.12 7.56 4.59
C CYS A 14 -15.03 6.39 4.97
N LEU A 15 -16.18 6.27 4.31
CA LEU A 15 -17.05 5.10 4.41
C LEU A 15 -16.37 3.92 3.70
N PHE A 16 -15.42 3.27 4.38
CA PHE A 16 -14.82 2.04 3.90
C PHE A 16 -15.73 0.87 4.27
N SER A 17 -16.41 0.30 3.27
CA SER A 17 -16.74 -1.13 3.30
C SER A 17 -15.47 -1.90 3.68
N HIS A 18 -15.55 -2.79 4.67
CA HIS A 18 -14.50 -3.63 5.29
C HIS A 18 -13.27 -4.05 4.45
N ILE A 19 -12.47 -3.11 3.94
CA ILE A 19 -11.23 -3.33 3.20
C ILE A 19 -10.12 -2.77 4.08
N GLN A 20 -9.38 -3.66 4.74
CA GLN A 20 -8.17 -3.26 5.44
C GLN A 20 -7.03 -3.17 4.41
N ILE A 21 -6.59 -1.94 4.10
CA ILE A 21 -5.40 -1.69 3.28
C ILE A 21 -4.20 -1.82 4.21
N SER A 22 -3.43 -2.92 4.14
CA SER A 22 -2.11 -2.99 4.79
C SER A 22 -1.05 -2.44 3.83
N ALA A 23 -0.49 -1.27 4.16
CA ALA A 23 0.65 -0.74 3.45
C ALA A 23 1.94 -1.32 4.02
N VAL A 24 2.72 -2.05 3.22
CA VAL A 24 4.04 -2.57 3.62
C VAL A 24 5.10 -1.89 2.75
N SER A 25 5.74 -0.85 3.28
CA SER A 25 6.92 -0.25 2.65
C SER A 25 8.12 -0.46 3.58
N GLU A 26 9.22 -0.95 3.03
CA GLU A 26 10.50 -0.93 3.72
C GLU A 26 10.98 0.53 3.74
N ASP A 27 11.17 1.12 4.94
CA ASP A 27 11.53 2.53 5.14
C ASP A 27 13.01 2.76 4.78
N ALA A 28 13.33 2.59 3.50
CA ALA A 28 14.65 2.83 2.94
C ALA A 28 14.57 4.01 1.97
N GLN A 29 15.18 5.13 2.34
CA GLN A 29 15.40 6.23 1.41
C GLN A 29 16.54 5.87 0.46
N VAL A 30 16.28 5.94 -0.85
CA VAL A 30 17.28 5.69 -1.89
C VAL A 30 17.43 6.95 -2.73
N THR A 31 18.68 7.36 -2.99
CA THR A 31 19.01 8.43 -3.93
C THR A 31 19.63 7.83 -5.17
N LEU A 32 19.05 8.09 -6.33
CA LEU A 32 19.51 7.60 -7.63
C LEU A 32 19.81 8.78 -8.56
N LYS A 33 20.73 8.57 -9.50
CA LYS A 33 20.97 9.48 -10.62
C LYS A 33 19.95 9.18 -11.73
N GLU A 34 19.67 10.19 -12.55
CA GLU A 34 18.82 10.00 -13.72
C GLU A 34 19.39 8.94 -14.67
N GLY A 35 18.50 8.22 -15.34
CA GLY A 35 18.84 7.11 -16.23
C GLY A 35 19.13 5.78 -15.52
N GLN A 36 19.26 5.76 -14.20
CA GLN A 36 19.38 4.51 -13.44
C GLN A 36 18.04 3.76 -13.36
N THR A 37 18.10 2.48 -13.01
CA THR A 37 16.91 1.67 -12.72
C THR A 37 16.66 1.63 -11.22
N PHE A 38 15.42 1.87 -10.82
CA PHE A 38 14.92 1.68 -9.46
C PHE A 38 14.06 0.43 -9.41
N ASP A 39 14.20 -0.39 -8.39
CA ASP A 39 13.21 -1.41 -8.06
C ASP A 39 13.00 -1.54 -6.56
N THR A 40 11.77 -1.90 -6.20
CA THR A 40 11.39 -2.17 -4.82
C THR A 40 10.47 -3.39 -4.76
N THR A 41 10.63 -4.18 -3.70
CA THR A 41 9.90 -5.43 -3.51
C THR A 41 8.93 -5.30 -2.34
N CYS A 42 7.66 -5.55 -2.62
CA CYS A 42 6.61 -5.70 -1.62
C CYS A 42 6.41 -7.19 -1.32
N LYS A 43 6.79 -7.63 -0.12
CA LYS A 43 6.45 -8.97 0.40
C LYS A 43 5.19 -8.88 1.22
N TYR A 44 4.32 -9.89 1.14
CA TYR A 44 3.10 -9.92 1.92
C TYR A 44 2.89 -11.27 2.56
N GLN A 45 2.25 -11.25 3.73
CA GLN A 45 1.88 -12.45 4.47
C GLN A 45 0.36 -12.45 4.61
N SER A 46 -0.30 -13.02 3.61
CA SER A 46 -1.75 -13.26 3.65
C SER A 46 -2.06 -14.67 3.18
N SER A 47 -3.07 -15.28 3.80
CA SER A 47 -3.68 -16.54 3.35
C SER A 47 -4.82 -16.29 2.37
N TYR A 48 -5.36 -15.08 2.33
CA TYR A 48 -6.45 -14.68 1.44
C TYR A 48 -5.98 -13.50 0.59
N PHE A 49 -5.83 -13.72 -0.72
CA PHE A 49 -5.28 -12.73 -1.65
C PHE A 49 -6.30 -12.43 -2.75
N TYR A 50 -6.77 -11.19 -2.79
CA TYR A 50 -7.67 -10.70 -3.86
C TYR A 50 -6.95 -9.80 -4.86
N GLY A 51 -5.84 -9.22 -4.45
CA GLY A 51 -5.01 -8.41 -5.33
C GLY A 51 -3.96 -7.62 -4.58
N LEU A 52 -2.94 -7.19 -5.31
CA LEU A 52 -1.92 -6.26 -4.87
C LEU A 52 -2.04 -4.99 -5.69
N GLN A 53 -1.89 -3.86 -5.00
CA GLN A 53 -1.98 -2.52 -5.56
C GLN A 53 -0.67 -1.79 -5.31
N TRP A 54 -0.16 -1.10 -6.33
CA TRP A 54 0.98 -0.18 -6.19
C TRP A 54 0.52 1.26 -6.28
N TYR A 55 1.08 2.12 -5.44
CA TYR A 55 0.77 3.55 -5.38
C TYR A 55 2.04 4.39 -5.40
N GLN A 56 1.98 5.54 -6.06
CA GLN A 56 2.98 6.60 -5.99
C GLN A 56 2.42 7.75 -5.13
N VAL A 57 3.17 8.20 -4.14
CA VAL A 57 2.82 9.34 -3.29
C VAL A 57 3.87 10.43 -3.46
N ARG A 58 3.50 11.48 -4.20
CA ARG A 58 4.34 12.68 -4.38
C ARG A 58 4.05 13.69 -3.27
N LYS A 59 5.05 14.52 -2.93
CA LYS A 59 4.91 15.53 -1.88
C LYS A 59 3.73 16.47 -2.18
N GLY A 60 2.79 16.55 -1.24
CA GLY A 60 1.60 17.41 -1.36
C GLY A 60 0.51 16.88 -2.29
N GLN A 61 0.60 15.63 -2.76
CA GLN A 61 -0.40 15.00 -3.61
C GLN A 61 -1.05 13.79 -2.92
N ALA A 62 -2.28 13.46 -3.34
CA ALA A 62 -2.92 12.22 -2.93
C ALA A 62 -2.20 11.01 -3.58
N PRO A 63 -2.27 9.82 -2.95
CA PRO A 63 -1.74 8.59 -3.56
C PRO A 63 -2.33 8.35 -4.95
N GLN A 64 -1.46 8.14 -5.93
CA GLN A 64 -1.85 7.81 -7.30
C GLN A 64 -1.64 6.32 -7.55
N LEU A 65 -2.65 5.65 -8.08
CA LEU A 65 -2.58 4.22 -8.39
C LEU A 65 -1.67 3.98 -9.61
N ILE A 66 -0.70 3.09 -9.46
CA ILE A 66 0.21 2.65 -10.52
C ILE A 66 -0.34 1.38 -11.18
N SER A 67 -0.66 0.36 -10.37
CA SER A 67 -1.16 -0.91 -10.88
C SER A 67 -2.01 -1.66 -9.87
N ILE A 68 -2.87 -2.54 -10.39
CA ILE A 68 -3.63 -3.55 -9.63
C ILE A 68 -3.41 -4.88 -10.32
N GLN A 69 -2.98 -5.90 -9.58
CA GLN A 69 -2.78 -7.26 -10.08
C GLN A 69 -3.35 -8.28 -9.11
N SER A 70 -4.14 -9.21 -9.61
CA SER A 70 -4.65 -10.38 -8.86
C SER A 70 -4.10 -11.71 -9.38
N VAL A 71 -3.52 -11.69 -10.59
CA VAL A 71 -2.94 -12.86 -11.26
C VAL A 71 -1.43 -12.67 -11.38
N THR A 72 -0.68 -13.74 -11.13
CA THR A 72 0.78 -13.77 -11.30
C THR A 72 1.18 -13.35 -12.70
N GLY A 73 2.23 -12.52 -12.79
CA GLY A 73 2.79 -12.07 -14.06
C GLY A 73 3.20 -10.60 -14.06
N PRO A 74 3.83 -10.15 -15.16
CA PRO A 74 4.21 -8.77 -15.33
C PRO A 74 3.05 -7.90 -15.85
N ARG A 75 3.12 -6.61 -15.54
CA ARG A 75 2.40 -5.53 -16.20
C ARG A 75 3.36 -4.39 -16.51
N HIS A 76 3.20 -3.81 -17.69
CA HIS A 76 4.02 -2.71 -18.17
C HIS A 76 3.15 -1.48 -18.39
N SER A 77 3.66 -0.32 -17.96
CA SER A 77 3.05 0.98 -18.18
C SER A 77 4.14 2.02 -18.37
N GLY A 78 4.50 2.28 -19.63
CA GLY A 78 5.63 3.14 -19.97
C GLY A 78 6.93 2.61 -19.37
N ARG A 79 7.64 3.45 -18.62
CA ARG A 79 8.89 3.12 -17.91
C ARG A 79 8.70 2.29 -16.65
N ILE A 80 7.46 2.07 -16.21
CA ILE A 80 7.15 1.31 -14.99
C ILE A 80 6.73 -0.11 -15.35
N THR A 81 7.35 -1.08 -14.70
CA THR A 81 6.98 -2.49 -14.75
C THR A 81 6.64 -2.98 -13.35
N THR A 82 5.49 -3.62 -13.18
CA THR A 82 5.15 -4.33 -11.95
C THR A 82 5.04 -5.83 -12.21
N HIS A 83 5.58 -6.65 -11.33
CA HIS A 83 5.47 -8.10 -11.41
C HIS A 83 4.85 -8.64 -10.13
N LEU A 84 3.82 -9.47 -10.24
CA LEU A 84 3.22 -10.14 -9.10
C LEU A 84 3.60 -11.63 -9.13
N ASN A 85 4.03 -12.15 -7.98
CA ASN A 85 4.23 -13.57 -7.76
C ASN A 85 3.38 -14.01 -6.56
N THR A 86 2.24 -14.66 -6.84
CA THR A 86 1.31 -15.09 -5.80
C THR A 86 1.81 -16.28 -4.99
N THR A 87 2.58 -17.18 -5.62
CA THR A 87 3.17 -18.36 -4.96
C THR A 87 4.26 -17.94 -3.98
N GLY A 88 5.16 -17.05 -4.41
CA GLY A 88 6.23 -16.48 -3.59
C GLY A 88 5.77 -15.39 -2.63
N LYS A 89 4.51 -14.95 -2.73
CA LYS A 89 3.89 -13.87 -1.95
C LYS A 89 4.67 -12.56 -1.96
N TYR A 90 5.03 -12.12 -3.17
CA TYR A 90 5.65 -10.81 -3.36
C TYR A 90 5.23 -10.16 -4.66
N SER A 91 5.44 -8.85 -4.74
CA SER A 91 5.41 -8.10 -5.98
C SER A 91 6.62 -7.18 -6.07
N VAL A 92 7.12 -6.97 -7.29
CA VAL A 92 8.21 -6.05 -7.57
C VAL A 92 7.66 -4.90 -8.40
N LEU A 93 8.00 -3.67 -8.05
CA LEU A 93 7.84 -2.51 -8.91
C LEU A 93 9.22 -2.08 -9.38
N LYS A 94 9.38 -1.89 -10.69
CA LYS A 94 10.58 -1.41 -11.34
C LYS A 94 10.25 -0.15 -12.13
N VAL A 95 11.12 0.86 -12.03
CA VAL A 95 11.12 2.07 -12.85
C VAL A 95 12.43 2.11 -13.62
N GLU A 96 12.35 2.05 -14.93
CA GLU A 96 13.49 2.16 -15.83
C GLU A 96 13.76 3.63 -16.18
N GLU A 97 15.02 3.95 -16.47
CA GLU A 97 15.46 5.30 -16.84
C GLU A 97 14.86 6.38 -15.93
N VAL A 98 15.11 6.26 -14.62
CA VAL A 98 14.55 7.14 -13.58
C VAL A 98 14.82 8.60 -13.93
N GLN A 99 13.82 9.45 -13.72
CA GLN A 99 13.86 10.90 -13.91
C GLN A 99 13.61 11.61 -12.58
N VAL A 100 13.97 12.89 -12.46
CA VAL A 100 13.66 13.69 -11.25
C VAL A 100 12.16 13.64 -10.91
N SER A 101 11.28 13.59 -11.92
CA SER A 101 9.83 13.52 -11.75
C SER A 101 9.31 12.23 -11.11
N ASP A 102 10.14 11.18 -11.05
CA ASP A 102 9.81 9.90 -10.43
C ASP A 102 10.08 9.90 -8.91
N SER A 103 10.66 10.97 -8.37
CA SER A 103 10.93 11.14 -6.94
C SER A 103 9.63 11.12 -6.14
N ALA A 104 9.37 10.02 -5.46
CA ALA A 104 8.14 9.79 -4.72
C ALA A 104 8.32 8.66 -3.70
N LEU A 105 7.36 8.55 -2.78
CA LEU A 105 7.19 7.35 -1.97
C LEU A 105 6.37 6.32 -2.75
N TYR A 106 6.89 5.10 -2.87
CA TYR A 106 6.19 3.98 -3.52
C TYR A 106 5.62 3.06 -2.45
N LEU A 107 4.30 2.89 -2.43
CA LEU A 107 3.60 2.06 -1.45
C LEU A 107 2.93 0.89 -2.15
N CYS A 108 2.93 -0.28 -1.54
CA CYS A 108 2.07 -1.38 -1.95
C CYS A 108 0.96 -1.60 -0.92
N ALA A 109 -0.18 -2.11 -1.38
CA ALA A 109 -1.26 -2.58 -0.51
C ALA A 109 -1.78 -3.94 -0.99
N VAL A 110 -2.17 -4.79 -0.04
CA VAL A 110 -2.80 -6.08 -0.35
C VAL A 110 -4.25 -6.04 0.04
N ALA A 111 -5.13 -6.37 -0.90
CA ALA A 111 -6.53 -6.67 -0.61
C ALA A 111 -6.62 -8.11 -0.09
N ALA A 112 -6.90 -8.25 1.20
CA ALA A 112 -7.11 -9.53 1.87
C ALA A 112 -8.50 -9.59 2.52
N SER A 113 -9.20 -10.73 2.45
CA SER A 113 -10.38 -10.96 3.28
C SER A 113 -9.90 -11.32 4.68
N VAL A 114 -10.23 -10.48 5.67
CA VAL A 114 -10.18 -10.90 7.06
C VAL A 114 -11.53 -11.55 7.37
N PHE A 115 -11.65 -12.87 7.23
CA PHE A 115 -12.63 -13.56 8.04
C PHE A 115 -12.09 -13.45 9.46
N LEU A 116 -12.62 -12.54 10.27
CA LEU A 116 -12.23 -12.41 11.68
C LEU A 116 -12.71 -13.66 12.43
N PRO A 117 -11.84 -14.62 12.82
CA PRO A 117 -12.23 -15.60 13.83
C PRO A 117 -12.14 -14.97 15.23
N TRP A 118 -11.71 -13.71 15.32
CA TRP A 118 -11.44 -12.99 16.57
C TRP A 118 -12.70 -12.45 17.27
N LEU A 119 -13.84 -12.29 16.58
CA LEU A 119 -15.09 -11.90 17.26
C LEU A 119 -15.70 -13.02 18.12
N LEU A 120 -15.26 -14.27 18.02
CA LEU A 120 -15.81 -15.38 18.82
C LEU A 120 -15.03 -15.70 20.10
N LEU A 121 -13.85 -15.10 20.34
CA LEU A 121 -13.04 -15.39 21.53
C LEU A 121 -12.96 -14.26 22.57
N GLN A 122 -13.61 -13.12 22.31
CA GLN A 122 -13.69 -11.99 23.26
C GLN A 122 -15.12 -11.74 23.78
N GLN A 123 -15.92 -12.77 24.06
CA GLN A 123 -17.03 -12.59 25.00
C GLN A 123 -16.47 -12.69 26.43
N PRO A 124 -16.36 -11.59 27.21
CA PRO A 124 -16.27 -11.74 28.65
C PRO A 124 -17.54 -12.45 29.09
N ARG A 125 -17.40 -13.59 29.78
CA ARG A 125 -18.54 -14.21 30.46
C ARG A 125 -19.15 -13.16 31.37
N LEU A 126 -20.34 -12.67 31.04
CA LEU A 126 -21.12 -11.85 31.96
C LEU A 126 -21.29 -12.66 33.23
N HIS A 127 -20.71 -12.16 34.33
CA HIS A 127 -20.98 -12.63 35.68
C HIS A 127 -22.50 -12.56 35.90
N GLY A 128 -23.15 -13.71 36.02
CA GLY A 128 -24.50 -13.80 36.55
C GLY A 128 -24.42 -13.66 38.07
N HIS A 129 -24.70 -12.46 38.58
CA HIS A 129 -25.15 -12.26 39.95
C HIS A 129 -26.67 -12.43 39.97
N THR A 130 -27.16 -13.47 40.64
CA THR A 130 -28.24 -13.38 41.63
C THR A 130 -28.11 -14.57 42.56
#